data_AF-A0A7C0WN23-F1
#
_entry.id   AF-A0A7C0WN23-F1
#
_cell.length_a   1.000
_cell.length_b   1.000
_cell.length_c   1.000
_cell.angle_alpha   90.00
_cell.angle_beta   90.00
_cell.angle_gamma   90.00
#
_symmetry.space_group_name_H-M   'P 1'
#
loop_
_entity.id
_entity.type
_entity.pdbx_description
1 polymer ?
#
loop_
_entity_poly.entity_id
_entity_poly.type
_entity_poly.pdbx_seq_one_letter_code
_entity_poly.pdbx_strand_id
1 'polypeptide(L)'
;MAIYVLSTNQNVIIKSRLRTFIFSDTIIIFSLSDEDQDLLAMLVFSSELFKNSLHSCVPLRGGIAHGNFFFNFDKSLFLGKALVCAYSLGEGAQWYGITVDEEIFRRANKIPFQTPQKEPGIIEWEIPLKSGKQEKRYVVNWPCIFKNNFAKKIESAEEFYSPFKRLFGEFKDLKAYDRKKHENTLEFIEKIYK
;
A
#
# COMPACT_ATOMS: atom_id res chain seq x y z
N MET A 1 8.03 8.40 -14.48
CA MET A 1 7.02 9.39 -14.09
C MET A 1 7.70 10.48 -13.29
N ALA A 2 7.54 11.75 -13.65
CA ALA A 2 7.88 12.85 -12.77
C ALA A 2 6.64 13.12 -11.91
N ILE A 3 6.80 13.17 -10.59
CA ILE A 3 5.72 13.58 -9.69
C ILE A 3 6.04 14.97 -9.18
N TYR A 4 5.10 15.88 -9.39
CA TYR A 4 5.11 17.17 -8.75
C TYR A 4 4.61 17.01 -7.31
N VAL A 5 5.51 17.13 -6.35
CA VAL A 5 5.14 17.06 -4.94
C VAL A 5 4.64 18.46 -4.56
N LEU A 6 3.31 18.64 -4.56
CA LEU A 6 2.65 19.93 -4.26
C LEU A 6 3.07 20.52 -2.91
N SER A 7 3.43 19.66 -1.95
CA SER A 7 3.85 20.07 -0.62
C SER A 7 5.29 20.61 -0.54
N THR A 8 6.14 20.36 -1.55
CA THR A 8 7.54 20.85 -1.58
C THR A 8 7.85 21.75 -2.76
N ASN A 9 6.94 21.90 -3.72
CA ASN A 9 7.20 22.60 -4.98
C ASN A 9 8.41 22.02 -5.75
N GLN A 10 8.75 20.73 -5.51
CA GLN A 10 9.86 20.05 -6.17
C GLN A 10 9.38 19.01 -7.19
N ASN A 11 10.09 18.96 -8.32
CA ASN A 11 9.96 17.88 -9.31
C ASN A 11 10.78 16.67 -8.84
N VAL A 12 10.11 15.61 -8.39
CA VAL A 12 10.79 14.35 -8.08
C VAL A 12 10.66 13.42 -9.28
N ILE A 13 11.79 13.12 -9.93
CA ILE A 13 11.85 12.11 -10.98
C ILE A 13 11.92 10.74 -10.30
N ILE A 14 10.78 10.08 -10.15
CA ILE A 14 10.71 8.77 -9.46
C ILE A 14 11.53 7.69 -10.18
N LYS A 15 11.63 7.78 -11.51
CA LYS A 15 12.32 6.76 -12.33
C LYS A 15 13.82 6.64 -12.01
N SER A 16 14.48 7.69 -11.52
CA SER A 16 15.89 7.61 -11.15
C SER A 16 16.11 7.05 -9.75
N ARG A 17 15.14 7.23 -8.84
CA ARG A 17 15.25 6.91 -7.40
C ARG A 17 14.87 5.47 -7.05
N LEU A 18 13.86 4.93 -7.74
CA LEU A 18 13.36 3.58 -7.51
C LEU A 18 13.76 2.62 -8.63
N ARG A 19 13.84 1.35 -8.29
CA ARG A 19 13.83 0.23 -9.23
C ARG A 19 12.66 -0.69 -8.91
N THR A 20 12.13 -1.29 -9.96
CA THR A 20 11.05 -2.25 -9.88
C THR A 20 11.47 -3.55 -10.52
N PHE A 21 11.08 -4.66 -9.92
CA PHE A 21 11.25 -5.99 -10.48
C PHE A 21 9.97 -6.78 -10.28
N ILE A 22 9.53 -7.47 -11.32
CA ILE A 22 8.30 -8.25 -11.31
C ILE A 22 8.68 -9.70 -11.56
N PHE A 23 8.22 -10.59 -10.69
CA PHE A 23 8.30 -12.03 -10.92
C PHE A 23 6.96 -12.67 -10.53
N SER A 24 6.38 -13.42 -11.46
CA SER A 24 5.03 -13.99 -11.31
C SER A 24 3.98 -12.91 -10.97
N ASP A 25 3.46 -12.94 -9.74
CA ASP A 25 2.43 -12.06 -9.18
C ASP A 25 2.99 -11.06 -8.16
N THR A 26 4.30 -11.05 -7.95
CA THR A 26 4.97 -10.19 -6.98
C THR A 26 5.68 -9.02 -7.65
N ILE A 27 5.46 -7.82 -7.11
CA ILE A 27 6.16 -6.60 -7.51
C ILE A 27 7.11 -6.21 -6.37
N ILE A 28 8.42 -6.24 -6.63
CA ILE A 28 9.44 -5.70 -5.73
C ILE A 28 9.73 -4.27 -6.14
N ILE A 29 9.71 -3.35 -5.19
CA ILE A 29 10.11 -1.96 -5.36
C ILE A 29 11.20 -1.67 -4.33
N PHE A 30 12.32 -1.11 -4.76
CA PHE A 30 13.43 -0.75 -3.86
C PHE A 30 14.07 0.56 -4.28
N SER A 31 14.59 1.31 -3.31
CA SER A 31 15.37 2.53 -3.53
C SER A 31 16.82 2.20 -3.84
N LEU A 32 17.51 3.11 -4.54
CA LEU A 32 18.95 3.01 -4.79
C LEU A 32 19.81 3.70 -3.73
N SER A 33 19.21 4.56 -2.91
CA SER A 33 19.85 5.16 -1.75
C SER A 33 18.92 5.11 -0.53
N ASP A 34 19.40 5.65 0.59
CA ASP A 34 18.64 5.77 1.82
C ASP A 34 18.20 7.21 2.11
N GLU A 35 18.07 8.04 1.08
CA GLU A 35 17.62 9.43 1.18
C GLU A 35 16.12 9.56 1.47
N ASP A 36 15.73 10.65 2.14
CA ASP A 36 14.32 10.94 2.44
C ASP A 36 13.48 11.17 1.16
N GLN A 37 14.10 11.66 0.09
CA GLN A 37 13.45 11.78 -1.21
C GLN A 37 13.17 10.41 -1.87
N ASP A 38 13.98 9.39 -1.58
CA ASP A 38 13.73 8.02 -2.03
C ASP A 38 12.55 7.40 -1.28
N LEU A 39 12.48 7.65 0.04
CA LEU A 39 11.32 7.26 0.84
C LEU A 39 10.04 7.93 0.34
N LEU A 40 10.07 9.24 0.09
CA LEU A 40 8.93 9.95 -0.47
C LEU A 40 8.51 9.38 -1.83
N ALA A 41 9.48 9.11 -2.71
CA ALA A 41 9.22 8.48 -4.00
C ALA A 41 8.59 7.09 -3.80
N MET A 42 9.10 6.27 -2.87
CA MET A 42 8.58 4.94 -2.53
C MET A 42 7.10 4.99 -2.10
N LEU A 43 6.78 5.88 -1.15
CA LEU A 43 5.44 6.03 -0.60
C LEU A 43 4.45 6.51 -1.66
N VAL A 44 4.82 7.53 -2.45
CA VAL A 44 3.94 8.04 -3.50
C VAL A 44 3.77 7.02 -4.62
N PHE A 45 4.85 6.39 -5.09
CA PHE A 45 4.78 5.39 -6.15
C PHE A 45 3.94 4.17 -5.73
N SER A 46 4.15 3.67 -4.51
CA SER A 46 3.40 2.52 -3.99
C SER A 46 1.92 2.84 -3.81
N SER A 47 1.60 4.04 -3.32
CA SER A 47 0.21 4.50 -3.17
C SER A 47 -0.47 4.62 -4.53
N GLU A 48 0.21 5.20 -5.52
CA GLU A 48 -0.31 5.35 -6.88
C GLU A 48 -0.50 3.99 -7.57
N LEU A 49 0.47 3.08 -7.41
CA LEU A 49 0.37 1.70 -7.91
C LEU A 49 -0.84 0.98 -7.28
N PHE A 50 -1.02 1.09 -5.97
CA PHE A 50 -2.15 0.49 -5.26
C PHE A 50 -3.48 1.05 -5.77
N LYS A 51 -3.61 2.37 -5.89
CA LYS A 51 -4.81 3.05 -6.43
C LYS A 51 -5.15 2.56 -7.83
N ASN A 52 -4.17 2.56 -8.74
CA ASN A 52 -4.37 2.19 -10.13
C ASN A 52 -4.72 0.70 -10.29
N SER A 53 -4.12 -0.15 -9.45
CA SER A 53 -4.45 -1.58 -9.42
C SER A 53 -5.86 -1.82 -8.91
N LEU A 54 -6.25 -1.15 -7.82
CA LEU A 54 -7.61 -1.23 -7.28
C LEU A 54 -8.66 -0.75 -8.30
N HIS A 55 -8.39 0.36 -8.99
CA HIS A 55 -9.25 0.88 -10.06
C HIS A 55 -9.37 -0.12 -11.24
N SER A 56 -8.32 -0.89 -11.49
CA SER A 56 -8.29 -1.94 -12.52
C SER A 56 -8.84 -3.28 -12.02
N CYS A 57 -9.49 -3.31 -10.85
CA CYS A 57 -10.00 -4.53 -10.20
C CYS A 57 -8.91 -5.59 -9.92
N VAL A 58 -7.68 -5.14 -9.70
CA VAL A 58 -6.54 -5.96 -9.29
C VAL A 58 -6.23 -5.63 -7.82
N PRO A 59 -6.75 -6.41 -6.86
CA PRO A 59 -6.55 -6.12 -5.45
C PRO A 59 -5.11 -6.42 -5.04
N LEU A 60 -4.42 -5.43 -4.47
CA LEU A 60 -3.04 -5.59 -3.99
C LEU A 60 -2.98 -5.62 -2.46
N ARG A 61 -1.91 -6.24 -1.95
CA ARG A 61 -1.49 -6.19 -0.56
C ARG A 61 0.00 -5.92 -0.55
N GLY A 62 0.42 -4.90 0.19
CA GLY A 62 1.79 -4.42 0.17
C GLY A 62 2.39 -4.31 1.56
N GLY A 63 3.71 -4.49 1.63
CA GLY A 63 4.52 -4.12 2.78
C GLY A 63 5.66 -3.21 2.34
N ILE A 64 5.98 -2.19 3.14
CA ILE A 64 7.18 -1.35 2.96
C ILE A 64 8.01 -1.46 4.23
N ALA A 65 9.29 -1.77 4.07
CA ALA A 65 10.22 -1.89 5.19
C ALA A 65 11.54 -1.23 4.87
N HIS A 66 12.23 -0.78 5.92
CA HIS A 66 13.56 -0.21 5.86
C HIS A 66 14.62 -1.24 6.28
N GLY A 67 15.81 -1.14 5.68
CA GLY A 67 16.97 -1.93 6.07
C GLY A 67 17.75 -2.46 4.88
N ASN A 68 18.74 -3.32 5.17
CA ASN A 68 19.62 -3.86 4.14
C ASN A 68 18.85 -4.64 3.07
N PHE A 69 19.10 -4.29 1.82
CA PHE A 69 18.57 -4.93 0.63
C PHE A 69 19.70 -5.08 -0.41
N PHE A 70 19.87 -6.28 -0.94
CA PHE A 70 20.88 -6.62 -1.92
C PHE A 70 20.19 -7.20 -3.15
N PHE A 71 20.67 -6.82 -4.32
CA PHE A 71 20.15 -7.30 -5.59
C PHE A 71 21.29 -7.63 -6.55
N ASN A 72 21.07 -8.65 -7.38
CA ASN A 72 21.90 -8.98 -8.53
C ASN A 72 20.96 -9.28 -9.69
N PHE A 73 20.89 -8.38 -10.66
CA PHE A 73 20.00 -8.51 -11.81
C PHE A 73 20.41 -9.65 -12.75
N ASP A 74 21.71 -9.85 -12.95
CA ASP A 74 22.24 -10.90 -13.84
C ASP A 74 21.81 -12.30 -13.37
N LYS A 75 21.68 -12.48 -12.06
CA LYS A 75 21.25 -13.73 -11.42
C LYS A 75 19.79 -13.72 -10.96
N SER A 76 19.06 -12.63 -11.21
CA SER A 76 17.69 -12.41 -10.67
C SER A 76 17.58 -12.71 -9.16
N LEU A 77 18.61 -12.33 -8.40
CA LEU A 77 18.73 -12.64 -6.98
C LEU A 77 18.43 -11.39 -6.14
N PHE A 78 17.51 -11.50 -5.19
CA PHE A 78 17.12 -10.44 -4.26
C PHE A 78 17.11 -11.00 -2.85
N LEU A 79 17.76 -10.33 -1.90
CA LEU A 79 17.83 -10.78 -0.51
C LEU A 79 18.07 -9.60 0.43
N GLY A 80 17.70 -9.76 1.69
CA GLY A 80 17.92 -8.75 2.72
C GLY A 80 16.79 -8.71 3.73
N LYS A 81 17.06 -8.12 4.89
CA LYS A 81 16.08 -8.00 5.99
C LYS A 81 14.87 -7.19 5.55
N ALA A 82 15.07 -6.10 4.79
CA ALA A 82 13.98 -5.27 4.30
C ALA A 82 13.01 -6.06 3.40
N LEU A 83 13.52 -6.93 2.53
CA LEU A 83 12.69 -7.77 1.66
C LEU A 83 11.81 -8.74 2.47
N VAL A 84 12.40 -9.44 3.44
CA VAL A 84 11.68 -10.41 4.28
C VAL A 84 10.64 -9.72 5.16
N CYS A 85 10.99 -8.56 5.74
CA CYS A 85 10.07 -7.75 6.53
C CYS A 85 8.91 -7.23 5.69
N ALA A 86 9.18 -6.62 4.54
CA ALA A 86 8.15 -6.12 3.61
C ALA A 86 7.22 -7.25 3.16
N TYR A 87 7.76 -8.40 2.78
CA TYR A 87 6.97 -9.58 2.43
C TYR A 87 6.06 -10.03 3.58
N SER A 88 6.61 -10.14 4.79
CA SER A 88 5.84 -10.59 5.96
C SER A 88 4.71 -9.62 6.33
N LEU A 89 4.95 -8.31 6.23
CA LEU A 89 3.95 -7.27 6.47
C LEU A 89 2.80 -7.34 5.45
N GLY A 90 3.12 -7.44 4.15
CA GLY A 90 2.11 -7.49 3.10
C GLY A 90 1.34 -8.81 3.08
N GLU A 91 2.04 -9.94 3.21
CA GLU A 91 1.42 -11.25 3.07
C GLU A 91 0.62 -11.66 4.31
N GLY A 92 1.06 -11.24 5.50
CA GLY A 92 0.35 -11.48 6.76
C GLY A 92 -0.96 -10.70 6.91
N ALA A 93 -1.13 -9.61 6.17
CA ALA A 93 -2.30 -8.75 6.22
C ALA A 93 -3.53 -9.39 5.55
N GLN A 94 -4.69 -9.30 6.21
CA GLN A 94 -5.98 -9.82 5.75
C GLN A 94 -6.96 -8.73 5.34
N TRP A 95 -6.49 -7.82 4.48
CA TRP A 95 -7.24 -6.70 3.92
C TRP A 95 -6.45 -6.16 2.71
N TYR A 96 -7.01 -5.19 1.96
CA TYR A 96 -6.29 -4.51 0.89
C TYR A 96 -5.71 -3.19 1.38
N GLY A 97 -4.38 -3.10 1.35
CA GLY A 97 -3.67 -1.93 1.77
C GLY A 97 -2.16 -2.13 1.74
N ILE A 98 -1.45 -1.12 2.22
CA ILE A 98 0.00 -1.12 2.34
C ILE A 98 0.33 -0.95 3.82
N THR A 99 0.97 -1.96 4.39
CA THR A 99 1.50 -1.92 5.76
C THR A 99 2.94 -1.42 5.72
N VAL A 100 3.37 -0.63 6.69
CA VAL A 100 4.75 -0.16 6.78
C VAL A 100 5.37 -0.53 8.12
N ASP A 101 6.68 -0.69 8.14
CA ASP A 101 7.41 -0.88 9.40
C ASP A 101 7.54 0.43 10.21
N GLU A 102 8.02 0.30 11.45
CA GLU A 102 8.16 1.41 12.38
C GLU A 102 9.18 2.45 11.91
N GLU A 103 10.25 2.04 11.25
CA GLU A 103 11.29 2.95 10.77
C GLU A 103 10.79 3.79 9.60
N ILE A 104 10.03 3.19 8.68
CA ILE A 104 9.34 3.88 7.61
C ILE A 104 8.36 4.91 8.19
N PHE A 105 7.57 4.55 9.21
CA PHE A 105 6.67 5.51 9.86
C PHE A 105 7.43 6.67 10.52
N ARG A 106 8.49 6.37 11.28
CA ARG A 106 9.34 7.37 11.94
C ARG A 106 9.94 8.38 10.96
N ARG A 107 10.39 7.90 9.79
CA ARG A 107 10.94 8.76 8.73
C ARG A 107 9.85 9.49 7.95
N ALA A 108 8.70 8.84 7.69
CA ALA A 108 7.57 9.45 7.01
C ALA A 108 7.08 10.73 7.72
N ASN A 109 7.14 10.76 9.06
CA ASN A 109 6.78 11.93 9.87
C ASN A 109 7.71 13.15 9.67
N LYS A 110 8.85 12.97 9.00
CA LYS A 110 9.83 14.04 8.72
C LYS A 110 9.79 14.54 7.28
N ILE A 111 9.02 13.86 6.43
CA ILE A 111 8.86 14.18 5.02
C ILE A 111 7.42 14.61 4.73
N PRO A 112 7.16 15.35 3.64
CA PRO A 112 5.86 15.94 3.40
C PRO A 112 4.93 14.97 2.67
N PHE A 113 4.73 13.79 3.25
CA PHE A 113 3.80 12.75 2.79
C PHE A 113 2.47 12.87 3.54
N GLN A 114 1.66 13.83 3.10
CA GLN A 114 0.37 14.20 3.69
C GLN A 114 -0.56 14.73 2.58
N THR A 115 -1.86 14.79 2.86
CA THR A 115 -2.83 15.38 1.93
C THR A 115 -2.71 16.89 1.86
N PRO A 116 -3.34 17.57 0.86
CA PRO A 116 -3.43 19.03 0.85
C PRO A 116 -4.05 19.62 2.12
N GLN A 117 -4.92 18.86 2.81
CA GLN A 117 -5.54 19.21 4.08
C GLN A 117 -4.66 18.93 5.31
N LYS A 118 -3.39 18.53 5.10
CA LYS A 118 -2.43 18.11 6.15
C LYS A 118 -2.87 16.88 6.94
N GLU A 119 -3.72 16.03 6.37
CA GLU A 119 -4.01 14.72 6.95
C GLU A 119 -2.81 13.79 6.72
N PRO A 120 -2.39 13.01 7.74
CA PRO A 120 -1.18 12.20 7.65
C PRO A 120 -1.35 11.07 6.61
N GLY A 121 -0.33 10.89 5.76
CA GLY A 121 -0.30 9.84 4.75
C GLY A 121 -0.04 8.43 5.31
N ILE A 122 0.44 8.33 6.55
CA ILE A 122 0.60 7.06 7.28
C ILE A 122 -0.03 7.20 8.66
N ILE A 123 -0.79 6.20 9.08
CA ILE A 123 -1.51 6.18 10.36
C ILE A 123 -1.32 4.85 11.08
N GLU A 124 -1.57 4.83 12.38
CA GLU A 124 -1.72 3.58 13.14
C GLU A 124 -3.09 2.95 12.87
N TRP A 125 -3.11 1.64 12.65
CA TRP A 125 -4.30 0.85 12.42
C TRP A 125 -4.19 -0.54 13.05
N GLU A 126 -5.32 -1.06 13.54
CA GLU A 126 -5.42 -2.44 14.00
C GLU A 126 -5.67 -3.35 12.79
N ILE A 127 -4.59 -3.87 12.23
CA ILE A 127 -4.66 -4.70 11.03
C ILE A 127 -5.16 -6.10 11.40
N PRO A 128 -6.21 -6.62 10.74
CA PRO A 128 -6.54 -8.03 10.82
C PRO A 128 -5.50 -8.86 10.07
N LEU A 129 -4.96 -9.87 10.73
CA LEU A 129 -3.96 -10.78 10.17
C LEU A 129 -4.59 -12.08 9.71
N LYS A 130 -3.93 -12.76 8.77
CA LYS A 130 -4.34 -14.10 8.31
C LYS A 130 -4.36 -15.15 9.40
N SER A 131 -3.60 -14.94 10.48
CA SER A 131 -3.60 -15.78 11.68
C SER A 131 -4.88 -15.68 12.52
N GLY A 132 -5.79 -14.75 12.18
CA GLY A 132 -7.00 -14.46 12.94
C GLY A 132 -6.80 -13.46 14.08
N LYS A 133 -5.56 -13.02 14.33
CA LYS A 133 -5.24 -11.98 15.31
C LYS A 133 -5.40 -10.59 14.69
N GLN A 134 -5.61 -9.58 15.54
CA GLN A 134 -5.43 -8.18 15.18
C GLN A 134 -4.15 -7.65 15.78
N GLU A 135 -3.48 -6.76 15.07
CA GLU A 135 -2.25 -6.16 15.55
C GLU A 135 -2.14 -4.70 15.15
N LYS A 136 -1.71 -3.86 16.10
CA LYS A 136 -1.40 -2.46 15.83
C LYS A 136 -0.17 -2.35 14.95
N ARG A 137 -0.33 -1.66 13.83
CA ARG A 137 0.67 -1.48 12.78
C ARG A 137 0.49 -0.12 12.13
N TYR A 138 1.49 0.31 11.38
CA TYR A 138 1.41 1.52 10.58
C TYR A 138 0.99 1.17 9.15
N VAL A 139 0.10 1.97 8.58
CA VAL A 139 -0.46 1.72 7.25
C VAL A 139 -0.52 3.01 6.45
N VAL A 140 -0.37 2.90 5.14
CA VAL A 140 -0.65 4.01 4.23
C VAL A 140 -2.13 4.35 4.32
N ASN A 141 -2.43 5.62 4.60
CA ASN A 141 -3.77 6.17 4.69
C ASN A 141 -4.36 6.41 3.28
N TRP A 142 -4.43 5.36 2.48
CA TRP A 142 -4.82 5.44 1.08
C TRP A 142 -6.27 5.95 0.84
N PRO A 143 -7.28 5.71 1.70
CA PRO A 143 -8.62 6.26 1.50
C PRO A 143 -8.60 7.78 1.61
N CYS A 144 -7.78 8.32 2.51
CA CYS A 144 -7.55 9.75 2.67
C CYS A 144 -6.78 10.35 1.48
N ILE A 145 -5.69 9.70 1.03
CA ILE A 145 -4.90 10.17 -0.13
C ILE A 145 -5.75 10.20 -1.41
N PHE A 146 -6.66 9.23 -1.57
CA PHE A 146 -7.52 9.10 -2.75
C PHE A 146 -8.98 9.46 -2.47
N LYS A 147 -9.23 10.38 -1.53
CA LYS A 147 -10.58 10.69 -1.03
C LYS A 147 -11.58 11.00 -2.14
N ASN A 148 -11.12 11.73 -3.16
CA ASN A 148 -11.93 12.19 -4.30
C ASN A 148 -12.17 11.11 -5.36
N ASN A 149 -11.61 9.91 -5.22
CA ASN A 149 -11.83 8.81 -6.16
C ASN A 149 -13.11 8.02 -5.85
N PHE A 150 -13.71 8.24 -4.68
CA PHE A 150 -14.96 7.60 -4.31
C PHE A 150 -16.12 8.51 -4.73
N ALA A 151 -16.87 8.09 -5.75
CA ALA A 151 -18.02 8.85 -6.26
C ALA A 151 -19.19 8.91 -5.27
N LYS A 152 -19.27 7.94 -4.36
CA LYS A 152 -20.27 7.87 -3.30
C LYS A 152 -19.72 7.09 -2.11
N LYS A 153 -20.41 7.22 -0.97
CA LYS A 153 -20.18 6.35 0.18
C LYS A 153 -20.49 4.91 -0.20
N ILE A 154 -19.63 3.98 0.20
CA ILE A 154 -19.85 2.55 0.07
C ILE A 154 -20.54 2.06 1.34
N GLU A 155 -21.65 1.35 1.19
CA GLU A 155 -22.53 0.95 2.29
C GLU A 155 -22.34 -0.51 2.72
N SER A 156 -21.67 -1.33 1.89
CA SER A 156 -21.45 -2.75 2.20
C SER A 156 -20.22 -3.35 1.52
N ALA A 157 -19.72 -4.45 2.06
CA ALA A 157 -18.60 -5.19 1.47
C ALA A 157 -18.94 -5.78 0.10
N GLU A 158 -20.20 -6.14 -0.12
CA GLU A 158 -20.70 -6.61 -1.43
C GLU A 158 -20.70 -5.47 -2.46
N GLU A 159 -21.07 -4.26 -2.06
CA GLU A 159 -20.97 -3.09 -2.92
C GLU A 159 -19.51 -2.76 -3.26
N PHE A 160 -18.62 -2.79 -2.27
CA PHE A 160 -17.16 -2.66 -2.49
C PHE A 160 -16.64 -3.74 -3.44
N TYR A 161 -17.15 -4.96 -3.33
CA TYR A 161 -16.78 -6.10 -4.17
C TYR A 161 -17.36 -6.02 -5.59
N SER A 162 -18.45 -5.29 -5.82
CA SER A 162 -19.19 -5.31 -7.09
C SER A 162 -18.34 -5.11 -8.36
N PRO A 163 -17.26 -4.30 -8.40
CA PRO A 163 -16.40 -4.20 -9.59
C PRO A 163 -15.61 -5.49 -9.89
N PHE A 164 -15.28 -6.26 -8.86
CA PHE A 164 -14.52 -7.51 -8.95
C PHE A 164 -15.38 -8.68 -9.46
N LYS A 165 -16.70 -8.57 -9.35
CA LYS A 165 -17.66 -9.63 -9.70
C LYS A 165 -17.44 -10.25 -11.07
N ARG A 166 -17.11 -9.43 -12.08
CA ARG A 166 -16.87 -9.90 -13.45
C ARG A 166 -15.67 -10.86 -13.56
N LEU A 167 -14.66 -10.67 -12.72
CA LEU A 167 -13.41 -11.43 -12.76
C LEU A 167 -13.42 -12.62 -11.78
N PHE A 168 -14.10 -12.47 -10.65
CA PHE A 168 -14.00 -13.42 -9.52
C PHE A 168 -15.32 -14.11 -9.14
N GLY A 169 -16.44 -13.81 -9.82
CA GLY A 169 -17.76 -14.41 -9.57
C GLY A 169 -18.60 -13.64 -8.55
N GLU A 170 -19.72 -14.21 -8.08
CA GLU A 170 -20.61 -13.54 -7.13
C GLU A 170 -20.00 -13.45 -5.72
N PHE A 171 -20.31 -12.38 -4.98
CA PHE A 171 -19.81 -12.18 -3.61
C PHE A 171 -20.18 -13.32 -2.67
N LYS A 172 -21.43 -13.81 -2.78
CA LYS A 172 -21.97 -14.92 -1.98
C LYS A 172 -21.23 -16.24 -2.21
N ASP A 173 -20.62 -16.42 -3.38
CA ASP A 173 -19.93 -17.66 -3.77
C ASP A 173 -18.45 -17.66 -3.33
N LEU A 174 -17.93 -16.51 -2.91
CA LEU A 174 -16.58 -16.43 -2.35
C LEU A 174 -16.45 -17.27 -1.07
N LYS A 175 -15.26 -17.80 -0.81
CA LYS A 175 -14.96 -18.40 0.49
C LYS A 175 -15.08 -17.35 1.59
N ALA A 176 -15.50 -17.74 2.79
CA ALA A 176 -15.62 -16.83 3.93
C ALA A 176 -14.32 -16.06 4.20
N TYR A 177 -13.17 -16.73 4.02
CA TYR A 177 -11.86 -16.11 4.12
C TYR A 177 -11.63 -14.97 3.12
N ASP A 178 -12.10 -15.10 1.87
CA ASP A 178 -11.93 -14.07 0.86
C ASP A 178 -12.95 -12.94 1.03
N ARG A 179 -14.20 -13.24 1.40
CA ARG A 179 -15.18 -12.21 1.81
C ARG A 179 -14.64 -11.32 2.92
N LYS A 180 -13.96 -11.92 3.90
CA LYS A 180 -13.41 -11.20 5.04
C LYS A 180 -12.42 -10.10 4.64
N LYS A 181 -11.69 -10.26 3.52
CA LYS A 181 -10.80 -9.20 2.99
C LYS A 181 -11.58 -7.94 2.63
N HIS A 182 -12.71 -8.10 1.96
CA HIS A 182 -13.56 -6.99 1.53
C HIS A 182 -14.18 -6.28 2.73
N GLU A 183 -14.68 -7.05 3.70
CA GLU A 183 -15.21 -6.52 4.97
C GLU A 183 -14.16 -5.71 5.73
N ASN A 184 -12.97 -6.29 5.95
CA ASN A 184 -11.88 -5.64 6.67
C ASN A 184 -11.38 -4.37 5.93
N THR A 185 -11.40 -4.38 4.59
CA THR A 185 -11.01 -3.22 3.79
C THR A 185 -12.06 -2.10 3.90
N LEU A 186 -13.35 -2.45 3.89
CA LEU A 186 -14.42 -1.49 4.08
C LEU A 186 -14.37 -0.86 5.46
N GLU A 187 -14.12 -1.65 6.51
CA GLU A 187 -13.97 -1.14 7.89
C GLU A 187 -12.88 -0.06 7.97
N PHE A 188 -11.76 -0.27 7.28
CA PHE A 188 -10.70 0.74 7.18
C PHE A 188 -11.18 1.99 6.46
N ILE A 189 -11.81 1.85 5.29
CA ILE A 189 -12.37 3.00 4.55
C ILE A 189 -13.32 3.80 5.46
N GLU A 190 -14.33 3.16 6.04
CA GLU A 190 -15.37 3.83 6.83
C GLU A 190 -14.82 4.61 8.02
N LYS A 191 -13.79 4.10 8.70
CA LYS A 191 -13.19 4.78 9.84
C LYS A 191 -12.42 6.05 9.45
N ILE A 192 -11.90 6.12 8.23
CA ILE A 192 -11.20 7.31 7.71
C ILE A 192 -12.17 8.36 7.15
N TYR A 193 -13.37 7.97 6.74
CA TYR A 193 -14.40 8.87 6.22
C TYR A 193 -15.35 9.46 7.29
N LYS A 194 -15.14 9.16 8.58
CA LYS A 194 -15.83 9.80 9.71
C LYS A 194 -15.22 11.17 10.02
#